data_AF-A0A7W6ZSQ3-F1
#
_entry.id   AF-A0A7W6ZSQ3-F1
#
_cell.length_a   1.000
_cell.length_b   1.000
_cell.length_c   1.000
_cell.angle_alpha   90.00
_cell.angle_beta   90.00
_cell.angle_gamma   90.00
#
_symmetry.space_group_name_H-M   'P 1'
#
loop_
_entity.id
_entity.type
_entity.pdbx_description
1 polymer ?
#
loop_
_entity_poly.entity_id
_entity_poly.type
_entity_poly.pdbx_seq_one_letter_code
_entity_poly.pdbx_strand_id
1 'polypeptide(L)' 'MDQDNLTNLRKIAPTDVLGKLHLFNAFTLGSPKDIPDPYYGGHEDFEAVYTMLLAGCRALLPIAGKALRAS' A
#
# COMPACT_ATOMS: atom_id res chain seq x y z
N MET A 1 -1.92 2.71 5.05
CA MET A 1 -2.42 2.24 3.75
C MET A 1 -3.47 3.16 3.14
N ASP A 2 -3.78 4.24 3.84
CA ASP A 2 -4.83 5.20 3.54
C ASP A 2 -4.23 6.58 3.20
N GLN A 3 -5.09 7.54 2.93
CA GLN A 3 -4.71 8.91 2.63
C GLN A 3 -4.04 9.64 3.79
N ASP A 4 -4.43 9.36 5.03
CA ASP A 4 -3.87 10.04 6.20
C ASP A 4 -2.41 9.65 6.42
N ASN A 5 -2.10 8.35 6.29
CA ASN A 5 -0.72 7.88 6.30
C ASN A 5 0.10 8.51 5.18
N LEU A 6 -0.42 8.54 3.94
CA LEU A 6 0.27 9.11 2.80
C LEU A 6 0.54 10.61 3.00
N THR A 7 -0.46 11.35 3.49
CA THR A 7 -0.35 12.77 3.80
C THR A 7 0.70 13.02 4.88
N ASN A 8 0.72 12.22 5.94
CA ASN A 8 1.70 12.36 7.02
C ASN A 8 3.12 12.03 6.55
N LEU A 9 3.29 10.99 5.73
CA LEU A 9 4.59 10.66 5.12
C LEU A 9 5.09 11.79 4.21
N ARG A 10 4.22 12.39 3.39
CA ARG A 10 4.57 13.52 2.51
C ARG A 10 5.02 14.77 3.27
N LYS A 11 4.54 14.97 4.51
CA LYS A 11 4.97 16.10 5.35
C LYS A 11 6.40 15.94 5.87
N ILE A 12 6.85 14.71 6.10
CA ILE A 12 8.14 14.43 6.76
C ILE A 12 9.23 13.92 5.81
N ALA A 13 8.84 13.43 4.62
CA ALA A 13 9.77 12.86 3.67
C ALA A 13 10.63 13.94 2.97
N PRO A 14 11.92 13.67 2.73
CA PRO A 14 12.75 14.49 1.85
C PRO A 14 12.15 14.62 0.44
N THR A 15 12.37 15.76 -0.21
CA THR A 15 11.75 16.08 -1.51
C THR A 15 12.11 15.08 -2.61
N ASP A 16 13.33 14.54 -2.59
CA ASP A 16 13.87 13.61 -3.59
C ASP A 16 13.21 12.21 -3.54
N VAL A 17 12.52 11.88 -2.44
CA VAL A 17 11.82 10.59 -2.29
C VAL A 17 10.30 10.70 -2.36
N LEU A 18 9.73 11.90 -2.50
CA LEU A 18 8.27 12.11 -2.57
C LEU A 18 7.62 11.31 -3.71
N GLY A 19 8.32 11.15 -4.84
CA GLY A 19 7.86 10.36 -5.98
C GLY A 19 7.77 8.86 -5.73
N LYS A 20 8.29 8.35 -4.60
CA LYS A 20 8.23 6.95 -4.19
C LYS A 20 7.05 6.66 -3.25
N LEU A 21 6.31 7.68 -2.81
CA LEU A 21 5.21 7.54 -1.87
C LEU A 21 3.88 7.33 -2.60
N HIS A 22 3.29 6.16 -2.41
CA HIS A 22 2.02 5.76 -3.03
C HIS A 22 1.07 5.13 -2.01
N LEU A 23 -0.24 5.23 -2.25
CA LEU A 23 -1.18 4.29 -1.65
C LEU A 23 -0.87 2.88 -2.14
N PHE A 24 -1.03 1.90 -1.27
CA PHE A 24 -0.72 0.51 -1.60
C PHE A 24 -1.56 0.00 -2.76
N ASN A 25 -2.89 0.07 -2.68
CA ASN A 25 -3.75 -0.38 -3.77
C ASN A 25 -3.55 0.40 -5.07
N ALA A 26 -3.15 1.68 -5.00
CA ALA A 26 -2.87 2.47 -6.19
C ALA A 26 -1.63 1.93 -6.89
N PHE A 27 -0.61 1.57 -6.12
CA PHE A 27 0.65 1.03 -6.62
C PHE A 27 0.53 -0.42 -7.11
N THR A 28 -0.24 -1.26 -6.40
CA THR A 28 -0.30 -2.70 -6.69
C THR A 28 -1.47 -3.10 -7.61
N LEU A 29 -2.61 -2.43 -7.49
CA LEU A 29 -3.86 -2.79 -8.18
C LEU A 29 -4.40 -1.68 -9.09
N GLY A 30 -3.72 -0.53 -9.18
CA GLY A 30 -4.18 0.62 -9.95
C GLY A 30 -5.44 1.29 -9.38
N SER A 31 -5.77 1.02 -8.12
CA SER A 31 -6.98 1.54 -7.46
C SER A 31 -6.63 2.49 -6.32
N PRO A 32 -7.11 3.74 -6.29
CA PRO A 32 -6.79 4.69 -5.23
C PRO A 32 -7.59 4.46 -3.93
N LYS A 33 -8.06 3.23 -3.71
CA LYS A 33 -8.83 2.86 -2.52
C LYS A 33 -7.90 2.65 -1.33
N ASP A 34 -8.26 3.25 -0.21
CA ASP A 34 -7.63 3.00 1.07
C ASP A 34 -7.82 1.54 1.52
N ILE A 35 -6.90 1.05 2.33
CA ILE A 35 -7.14 -0.15 3.15
C ILE A 35 -7.53 0.36 4.54
N PRO A 36 -8.72 -0.01 5.04
CA PRO A 36 -9.22 0.50 6.31
C PRO A 36 -8.37 0.00 7.47
N ASP A 37 -8.39 0.76 8.56
CA ASP A 37 -7.81 0.34 9.83
C ASP A 37 -8.76 -0.68 10.50
N PRO A 38 -8.30 -1.93 10.75
CA PRO A 38 -9.16 -2.97 11.32
C PRO A 38 -9.34 -2.85 12.84
N TYR A 39 -8.60 -1.99 13.53
CA TYR A 39 -8.59 -1.94 15.00
C TYR A 39 -9.89 -1.43 15.64
N TYR A 40 -10.80 -0.87 14.85
CA TYR A 40 -12.06 -0.29 15.34
C TYR A 40 -13.28 -1.21 15.16
N GLY A 41 -13.06 -2.42 14.66
CA GLY A 41 -14.13 -3.38 14.38
C GLY A 41 -13.86 -4.77 14.97
N GLY A 42 -14.39 -5.79 14.30
CA GLY A 42 -14.33 -7.19 14.71
C GLY A 42 -13.22 -7.98 14.02
N HIS A 43 -13.22 -9.28 14.25
CA HIS A 43 -12.28 -10.20 13.60
C HIS A 43 -12.43 -10.18 12.06
N GLU A 44 -13.65 -10.00 11.58
CA GLU A 44 -14.00 -9.88 10.17
C GLU A 44 -13.29 -8.71 9.46
N ASP A 45 -13.00 -7.62 10.16
CA ASP A 45 -12.31 -6.47 9.60
C ASP A 45 -10.83 -6.77 9.36
N PHE A 46 -10.21 -7.57 10.24
CA PHE A 46 -8.86 -8.08 10.03
C PHE A 46 -8.80 -9.03 8.83
N GLU A 47 -9.78 -9.92 8.66
CA GLU A 47 -9.86 -10.82 7.49
C GLU A 47 -10.07 -10.04 6.17
N ALA A 48 -10.90 -8.99 6.20
CA ALA A 48 -11.09 -8.10 5.06
C ALA A 48 -9.79 -7.39 4.68
N VAL A 49 -9.09 -6.80 5.66
CA VAL A 49 -7.79 -6.14 5.45
C VAL A 49 -6.74 -7.14 4.95
N TYR A 50 -6.66 -8.33 5.54
CA TYR A 50 -5.76 -9.39 5.11
C TYR A 50 -6.00 -9.78 3.65
N THR A 51 -7.26 -9.92 3.23
CA THR A 51 -7.63 -10.24 1.86
C THR A 51 -7.18 -9.15 0.87
N MET A 52 -7.36 -7.87 1.23
CA MET A 52 -6.89 -6.74 0.41
C MET A 52 -5.35 -6.73 0.29
N LEU A 53 -4.65 -6.93 1.40
CA LEU A 53 -3.18 -7.01 1.43
C LEU A 53 -2.65 -8.17 0.59
N LEU A 54 -3.23 -9.35 0.73
CA LEU A 54 -2.83 -10.54 -0.01
C LEU A 54 -3.00 -10.34 -1.51
N ALA A 55 -4.10 -9.72 -1.95
CA ALA A 55 -4.33 -9.40 -3.35
C ALA A 55 -3.26 -8.42 -3.89
N GLY A 56 -2.98 -7.34 -3.16
CA GLY A 56 -1.95 -6.38 -3.54
C GLY A 56 -0.54 -6.99 -3.58
N CYS A 57 -0.17 -7.80 -2.59
CA CYS A 57 1.13 -8.48 -2.54
C CYS A 57 1.31 -9.44 -3.73
N ARG A 58 0.27 -10.19 -4.09
CA ARG A 58 0.29 -11.07 -5.28
C ARG A 58 0.51 -10.29 -6.56
N ALA A 59 -0.10 -9.11 -6.70
CA ALA A 59 0.09 -8.24 -7.86
C ALA A 59 1.48 -7.57 -7.86
N LEU A 60 2.03 -7.27 -6.69
CA LEU A 60 3.33 -6.62 -6.53
C LEU A 60 4.50 -7.56 -6.83
N LEU A 61 4.41 -8.84 -6.46
CA LEU A 61 5.52 -9.78 -6.49
C LEU A 61 6.22 -9.88 -7.87
N PRO A 62 5.51 -9.94 -9.02
CA PRO A 62 6.16 -9.94 -10.33
C PRO A 62 6.89 -8.63 -10.66
N ILE A 63 6.41 -7.49 -10.16
CA ILE A 63 7.02 -6.17 -10.38
C ILE A 63 8.32 -6.08 -9.59
N ALA A 64 8.26 -6.41 -8.30
CA ALA A 64 9.42 -6.41 -7.42
C ALA A 64 10.49 -7.41 -7.90
N GLY A 65 10.07 -8.60 -8.33
CA GLY A 65 10.98 -9.61 -8.87
C GLY A 65 11.70 -9.16 -10.15
N LYS A 66 11.08 -8.34 -11.00
CA LYS A 66 11.75 -7.74 -12.17
C LYS A 66 12.76 -6.67 -11.76
N ALA A 67 12.38 -5.79 -10.83
CA ALA A 67 13.26 -4.73 -10.36
C ALA A 67 14.54 -5.28 -9.70
N LEU A 68 14.40 -6.30 -8.83
CA LEU A 68 15.52 -6.95 -8.15
C LEU A 68 16.47 -7.71 -9.08
N ARG A 69 16.01 -8.14 -10.25
CA ARG A 69 16.87 -8.82 -11.25
C ARG A 69 17.56 -7.83 -12.19
N ALA A 70 17.10 -6.58 -12.22
CA ALA A 70 17.65 -5.51 -13.05
C ALA A 70 18.61 -4.59 -12.28
N SER A 71 18.82 -4.83 -10.99
CA SER A 71 19.78 -4.15 -10.11
C SER A 71 21.01 -5.01 -9.87
#